data_AF-A0A2P2D1P8-F1
#
_entry.id   AF-A0A2P2D1P8-F1
#
_cell.length_a   1.000
_cell.length_b   1.000
_cell.length_c   1.000
_cell.angle_alpha   90.00
_cell.angle_beta   90.00
_cell.angle_gamma   90.00
#
_symmetry.space_group_name_H-M   'P 1'
#
loop_
_entity.id
_entity.type
_entity.pdbx_description
1 polymer ?
#
loop_
_entity_poly.entity_id
_entity_poly.type
_entity_poly.pdbx_seq_one_letter_code
_entity_poly.pdbx_strand_id
1 'polypeptide(L)'
;MKTVSSQLYEEFLKEKKTNRRFEFAGLYIGYGAYVVSLGIVFGLKRENPLFSAMFFLGLFTRASSLMIGRIFLVPKIFLQLLSSNVSEQEEAWEIIQAHKEEIIGRLAGNIFGWNDSSELYSMNREEMTEFVRKYTMTNWRKIGKIFLMFYIPLFLFVTYLTIYAWFV
;
A
#
# COMPACT_ATOMS: atom_id res chain seq x y z
N MET A 1 -14.78 -0.85 -29.25
CA MET A 1 -15.46 -0.80 -27.94
C MET A 1 -14.68 -1.71 -27.00
N LYS A 2 -13.88 -1.18 -26.07
CA LYS A 2 -13.42 -1.98 -24.93
C LYS A 2 -14.64 -2.12 -24.02
N THR A 3 -15.11 -3.35 -23.78
CA THR A 3 -16.20 -3.61 -22.83
C THR A 3 -15.80 -3.09 -21.45
N VAL A 4 -16.73 -2.42 -20.76
CA VAL A 4 -16.50 -1.79 -19.43
C VAL A 4 -15.94 -2.82 -18.43
N SER A 5 -16.31 -4.10 -18.58
CA SER A 5 -15.78 -5.20 -17.77
C SER A 5 -14.26 -5.39 -17.86
N SER A 6 -13.67 -5.08 -19.02
CA SER A 6 -12.21 -5.11 -19.19
C SER A 6 -11.52 -3.97 -18.43
N GLN A 7 -12.20 -2.85 -18.21
CA GLN A 7 -11.60 -1.67 -17.56
C GLN A 7 -11.43 -1.89 -16.06
N LEU A 8 -12.44 -2.46 -15.39
CA LEU A 8 -12.38 -2.68 -13.95
C LEU A 8 -11.30 -3.69 -13.55
N TYR A 9 -11.13 -4.76 -14.34
CA TYR A 9 -10.04 -5.71 -14.14
C TYR A 9 -8.66 -5.09 -14.44
N GLU A 10 -8.54 -4.28 -15.50
CA GLU A 10 -7.31 -3.52 -15.78
C GLU A 10 -6.95 -2.58 -14.60
N GLU A 11 -7.94 -1.94 -13.98
CA GLU A 11 -7.74 -1.11 -12.79
C GLU A 11 -7.25 -1.93 -11.59
N PHE A 12 -7.81 -3.11 -11.35
CA PHE A 12 -7.35 -4.03 -10.32
C PHE A 12 -5.88 -4.43 -10.52
N LEU A 13 -5.48 -4.79 -11.74
CA LEU A 13 -4.09 -5.15 -12.06
C LEU A 13 -3.14 -3.96 -11.85
N LYS A 14 -3.58 -2.75 -12.24
CA LYS A 14 -2.81 -1.52 -12.01
C LYS A 14 -2.65 -1.22 -10.52
N GLU A 15 -3.70 -1.41 -9.73
CA GLU A 15 -3.66 -1.27 -8.27
C GLU A 15 -2.71 -2.28 -7.63
N LYS A 16 -2.80 -3.56 -8.01
CA LYS A 16 -1.90 -4.64 -7.56
C LYS A 16 -0.43 -4.28 -7.82
N LYS A 17 -0.11 -3.80 -9.03
CA LYS A 17 1.24 -3.35 -9.40
C LYS A 17 1.69 -2.14 -8.59
N THR A 18 0.77 -1.20 -8.35
CA THR A 18 1.05 0.01 -7.57
C THR A 18 1.36 -0.32 -6.11
N ASN A 19 0.56 -1.18 -5.47
CA ASN A 19 0.81 -1.62 -4.10
C ASN A 19 2.21 -2.26 -3.98
N ARG A 20 2.54 -3.21 -4.86
CA ARG A 20 3.85 -3.87 -4.86
C ARG A 20 5.02 -2.88 -5.04
N ARG A 21 4.84 -1.85 -5.86
CA ARG A 21 5.84 -0.78 -6.02
C ARG A 21 6.03 0.03 -4.74
N PHE A 22 4.97 0.37 -4.02
CA PHE A 22 5.07 1.07 -2.74
C PHE A 22 5.74 0.22 -1.66
N GLU A 23 5.38 -1.06 -1.56
CA GLU A 23 6.01 -2.01 -0.64
C GLU A 23 7.52 -2.10 -0.90
N PHE A 24 7.92 -2.27 -2.17
CA PHE A 24 9.33 -2.28 -2.54
C PHE A 24 10.03 -0.94 -2.34
N ALA A 25 9.41 0.17 -2.69
CA ALA A 25 9.99 1.49 -2.47
C ALA A 25 10.26 1.72 -0.98
N GLY A 26 9.31 1.39 -0.11
CA GLY A 26 9.51 1.48 1.33
C GLY A 26 10.60 0.55 1.85
N LEU A 27 10.76 -0.63 1.28
CA LEU A 27 11.84 -1.56 1.61
C LEU A 27 13.20 -1.02 1.17
N TYR A 28 13.37 -0.68 -0.11
CA TYR A 28 14.63 -0.21 -0.67
C TYR A 28 15.06 1.14 -0.08
N ILE A 29 14.15 2.11 0.04
CA ILE A 29 14.47 3.42 0.60
C ILE A 29 14.75 3.29 2.09
N GLY A 30 13.95 2.50 2.82
CA GLY A 30 14.12 2.29 4.25
C GLY A 30 15.46 1.64 4.60
N TYR A 31 15.76 0.48 4.00
CA TYR A 31 17.04 -0.21 4.23
C TYR A 31 18.22 0.53 3.60
N GLY A 32 18.03 1.16 2.45
CA GLY A 32 19.05 1.98 1.80
C GLY A 32 19.51 3.14 2.68
N ALA A 33 18.58 3.82 3.36
CA ALA A 33 18.91 4.88 4.30
C ALA A 33 19.77 4.37 5.47
N TYR A 34 19.48 3.17 5.99
CA TYR A 34 20.31 2.55 7.03
C TYR A 34 21.72 2.23 6.55
N VAL A 35 21.85 1.63 5.36
CA VAL A 35 23.16 1.30 4.77
C VAL A 35 23.98 2.57 4.58
N VAL A 36 23.37 3.65 4.06
CA VAL A 36 24.03 4.95 3.91
C VAL A 36 24.45 5.51 5.27
N SER A 37 23.55 5.55 6.27
CA SER A 37 23.89 6.09 7.58
C SER A 37 25.02 5.32 8.27
N LEU A 38 24.98 3.99 8.21
CA LEU A 38 26.00 3.13 8.83
C LEU A 38 27.32 3.20 8.05
N GLY A 39 27.28 3.26 6.73
CA GLY A 39 28.47 3.43 5.89
C GLY A 39 29.19 4.74 6.16
N ILE A 40 28.46 5.84 6.36
CA ILE A 40 29.04 7.13 6.70
C ILE A 40 29.67 7.11 8.10
N VAL A 41 28.92 6.65 9.11
CA VAL A 41 29.38 6.69 10.51
C VAL A 41 30.52 5.70 10.77
N PHE A 42 30.39 4.45 10.33
CA PHE A 42 31.36 3.40 10.64
C PHE A 42 32.45 3.24 9.56
N GLY A 43 32.08 3.39 8.29
CA GLY A 43 33.02 3.24 7.17
C GLY A 43 33.90 4.47 6.99
N LEU A 44 33.27 5.64 6.88
CA LEU A 44 33.99 6.91 6.66
C LEU A 44 34.39 7.61 7.95
N LYS A 45 33.94 7.12 9.12
CA LYS A 45 34.23 7.68 10.44
C LYS A 45 33.91 9.17 10.55
N ARG A 46 32.88 9.64 9.84
CA ARG A 46 32.39 11.03 9.97
C ARG A 46 31.36 11.12 11.09
N GLU A 47 31.70 11.87 12.12
CA GLU A 47 30.91 11.99 13.35
C GLU A 47 30.02 13.25 13.35
N ASN A 48 29.37 13.57 12.23
CA ASN A 48 28.36 14.63 12.21
C ASN A 48 27.01 14.06 12.70
N PRO A 49 26.42 14.58 13.78
CA PRO A 49 25.16 14.08 14.32
C PRO A 49 24.00 14.17 13.31
N LEU A 50 24.08 15.07 12.32
CA LEU A 50 23.06 15.19 11.27
C LEU A 50 22.95 13.93 10.40
N PHE A 51 24.00 13.10 10.30
CA PHE A 51 23.91 11.82 9.58
C PHE A 51 23.01 10.80 10.27
N SER A 52 22.76 10.94 11.58
CA SER A 52 21.76 10.11 12.29
C SER A 52 20.34 10.36 11.78
N ALA A 53 20.06 11.51 11.16
CA ALA A 53 18.74 11.79 10.59
C ALA A 53 18.36 10.79 9.49
N MET A 54 19.33 10.26 8.72
CA MET A 54 19.09 9.18 7.74
C MET A 54 18.65 7.87 8.39
N PHE A 55 19.15 7.57 9.59
CA PHE A 55 18.70 6.41 10.34
C PHE A 55 17.22 6.55 10.70
N PHE A 56 16.83 7.69 11.27
CA PHE A 56 15.42 7.95 11.57
C PHE A 56 14.53 7.97 10.32
N LEU A 57 15.04 8.49 9.20
CA LEU A 57 14.35 8.44 7.92
C LEU A 57 14.11 7.01 7.46
N GLY A 58 15.11 6.12 7.59
CA GLY A 58 14.98 4.71 7.29
C GLY A 58 13.89 4.04 8.13
N LEU A 59 13.88 4.29 9.43
CA LEU A 59 12.89 3.74 10.37
C LEU A 59 11.48 4.24 10.07
N PHE A 60 11.34 5.55 9.89
CA PHE A 60 10.06 6.16 9.55
C PHE A 60 9.53 5.64 8.20
N THR A 61 10.40 5.49 7.20
CA THR A 61 10.03 4.96 5.88
C THR A 61 9.56 3.51 5.96
N ARG A 62 10.19 2.66 6.78
CA ARG A 62 9.73 1.28 7.01
C ARG A 62 8.37 1.25 7.70
N ALA A 63 8.18 2.03 8.76
CA ALA A 63 6.88 2.15 9.43
C ALA A 63 5.79 2.65 8.46
N SER A 64 6.12 3.65 7.64
CA SER A 64 5.24 4.21 6.62
C SER A 64 4.83 3.17 5.58
N SER A 65 5.77 2.32 5.14
CA SER A 65 5.50 1.27 4.17
C SER A 65 4.48 0.25 4.66
N LEU A 66 4.51 -0.10 5.96
CA LEU A 66 3.53 -0.98 6.58
C LEU A 66 2.14 -0.31 6.65
N MET A 67 2.10 0.99 6.95
CA MET A 67 0.86 1.76 6.96
C MET A 67 0.24 1.86 5.56
N ILE A 68 1.05 2.00 4.51
CA ILE A 68 0.58 1.99 3.11
C ILE A 68 -0.07 0.65 2.75
N GLY A 69 0.38 -0.48 3.31
CA GLY A 69 -0.29 -1.77 3.15
C GLY A 69 -1.77 -1.73 3.55
N ARG A 70 -2.15 -0.92 4.56
CA ARG A 70 -3.55 -0.73 4.96
C ARG A 70 -4.38 0.03 3.91
N ILE A 71 -3.77 0.89 3.10
CA ILE A 71 -4.44 1.63 2.01
C ILE A 71 -4.98 0.68 0.94
N PHE A 72 -4.22 -0.38 0.67
CA PHE A 72 -4.50 -1.38 -0.36
C PHE A 72 -5.09 -2.67 0.19
N LEU A 73 -5.52 -2.67 1.47
CA LEU A 73 -6.04 -3.84 2.15
C LEU A 73 -7.27 -4.40 1.42
N VAL A 74 -8.22 -3.52 1.09
CA VAL A 74 -9.37 -3.83 0.24
C VAL A 74 -9.13 -3.26 -1.17
N PRO A 75 -9.04 -4.12 -2.21
CA PRO A 75 -8.94 -3.66 -3.60
C PRO A 75 -10.16 -2.85 -4.05
N LYS A 76 -9.97 -1.93 -4.99
CA LYS A 76 -11.04 -1.05 -5.52
C LYS A 76 -12.27 -1.78 -6.01
N ILE A 77 -12.06 -2.92 -6.65
CA ILE A 77 -13.15 -3.70 -7.24
C ILE A 77 -14.17 -4.12 -6.18
N PHE A 78 -13.74 -4.46 -4.97
CA PHE A 78 -14.62 -4.79 -3.86
C PHE A 78 -15.35 -3.56 -3.32
N LEU A 79 -14.77 -2.36 -3.44
CA LEU A 79 -15.44 -1.12 -3.02
C LEU A 79 -16.63 -0.77 -3.92
N GLN A 80 -16.64 -1.24 -5.18
CA GLN A 80 -17.77 -1.05 -6.07
C GLN A 80 -19.00 -1.88 -5.68
N LEU A 81 -18.82 -2.97 -4.93
CA LEU A 81 -19.94 -3.68 -4.29
C LEU A 81 -20.70 -2.79 -3.29
N LEU A 82 -20.06 -1.72 -2.79
CA LEU A 82 -20.67 -0.73 -1.89
C LEU A 82 -21.22 0.49 -2.65
N SER A 83 -21.19 0.51 -3.98
CA SER A 83 -21.72 1.63 -4.79
C SER A 83 -23.22 1.78 -4.59
N SER A 84 -23.78 2.99 -4.77
CA SER A 84 -25.23 3.19 -4.80
C SER A 84 -25.87 2.76 -6.13
N ASN A 85 -25.06 2.49 -7.16
CA ASN A 85 -25.53 2.08 -8.48
C ASN A 85 -25.56 0.55 -8.59
N VAL A 86 -26.74 -0.02 -8.81
CA VAL A 86 -26.94 -1.48 -8.91
C VAL A 86 -26.15 -2.08 -10.07
N SER A 87 -26.07 -1.37 -11.20
CA SER A 87 -25.32 -1.84 -12.38
C SER A 87 -23.83 -1.98 -12.08
N GLU A 88 -23.26 -1.08 -11.27
CA GLU A 88 -21.84 -1.14 -10.88
C GLU A 88 -21.58 -2.28 -9.89
N GLN A 89 -22.51 -2.55 -8.98
CA GLN A 89 -22.40 -3.68 -8.05
C GLN A 89 -22.41 -5.02 -8.81
N GLU A 90 -23.30 -5.14 -9.78
CA GLU A 90 -23.46 -6.35 -10.58
C GLU A 90 -22.23 -6.59 -11.46
N GLU A 91 -21.75 -5.55 -12.16
CA GLU A 91 -20.51 -5.63 -12.93
C GLU A 91 -19.30 -6.01 -12.06
N ALA A 92 -19.15 -5.39 -10.89
CA ALA A 92 -18.07 -5.72 -9.97
C ALA A 92 -18.16 -7.18 -9.50
N TRP A 93 -19.35 -7.67 -9.19
CA TRP A 93 -19.56 -9.06 -8.77
C TRP A 93 -19.24 -10.05 -9.88
N GLU A 94 -19.71 -9.80 -11.10
CA GLU A 94 -19.42 -10.65 -12.27
C GLU A 94 -17.91 -10.79 -12.50
N ILE A 95 -17.17 -9.69 -12.41
CA ILE A 95 -15.72 -9.68 -12.64
C ILE A 95 -14.98 -10.38 -11.50
N ILE A 96 -15.42 -10.18 -10.26
CA ILE A 96 -14.90 -10.92 -9.10
C ILE A 96 -15.08 -12.42 -9.33
N GLN A 97 -16.23 -12.88 -9.81
CA GLN A 97 -16.45 -14.30 -10.08
C GLN A 97 -15.67 -14.81 -11.29
N ALA A 98 -15.55 -14.02 -12.36
CA ALA A 98 -14.79 -14.40 -13.55
C ALA A 98 -13.29 -14.61 -13.26
N HIS A 99 -12.73 -13.83 -12.32
CA HIS A 99 -11.32 -13.90 -11.92
C HIS A 99 -11.17 -14.26 -10.43
N LYS A 100 -12.04 -15.13 -9.93
CA LYS A 100 -12.21 -15.48 -8.51
C LYS A 100 -10.90 -15.76 -7.79
N GLU A 101 -10.11 -16.68 -8.32
CA GLU A 101 -8.84 -17.11 -7.71
C GLU A 101 -7.87 -15.95 -7.50
N GLU A 102 -7.75 -15.05 -8.47
CA GLU A 102 -6.79 -13.95 -8.37
C GLU A 102 -7.31 -12.82 -7.46
N ILE A 103 -8.59 -12.46 -7.62
CA ILE A 103 -9.17 -11.30 -6.95
C ILE A 103 -9.48 -11.60 -5.48
N ILE A 104 -10.15 -12.72 -5.22
CA ILE A 104 -10.40 -13.19 -3.84
C ILE A 104 -9.09 -13.59 -3.17
N GLY A 105 -8.19 -14.28 -3.87
CA GLY A 105 -6.87 -14.63 -3.33
C GLY A 105 -6.06 -13.41 -2.88
N ARG A 106 -6.17 -12.28 -3.61
CA ARG A 106 -5.54 -11.04 -3.17
C ARG A 106 -6.18 -10.46 -1.90
N LEU A 107 -7.50 -10.44 -1.81
CA LEU A 107 -8.20 -9.95 -0.62
C LEU A 107 -7.90 -10.85 0.60
N ALA A 108 -7.93 -12.17 0.41
CA ALA A 108 -7.58 -13.17 1.40
C ALA A 108 -6.16 -12.97 1.93
N GLY A 109 -5.17 -12.90 1.04
CA GLY A 109 -3.77 -12.66 1.42
C GLY A 109 -3.54 -11.34 2.14
N ASN A 110 -4.33 -10.30 1.83
CA ASN A 110 -4.25 -9.01 2.52
C ASN A 110 -4.84 -9.03 3.94
N ILE A 111 -5.93 -9.78 4.16
CA ILE A 111 -6.68 -9.76 5.42
C ILE A 111 -6.23 -10.86 6.38
N PHE A 112 -6.10 -12.09 5.87
CA PHE A 112 -5.80 -13.28 6.66
C PHE A 112 -4.31 -13.62 6.65
N GLY A 113 -3.53 -13.09 5.69
CA GLY A 113 -2.11 -13.39 5.58
C GLY A 113 -1.89 -14.87 5.27
N TRP A 114 -1.41 -15.62 6.27
CA TRP A 114 -1.16 -17.07 6.17
C TRP A 114 -2.25 -17.93 6.83
N ASN A 115 -3.28 -17.30 7.39
CA ASN A 115 -4.40 -18.00 8.00
C ASN A 115 -5.37 -18.53 6.94
N ASP A 116 -6.23 -19.48 7.35
CA ASP A 116 -7.27 -20.02 6.47
C ASP A 116 -8.22 -18.91 6.00
N SER A 117 -8.51 -18.94 4.70
CA SER A 117 -9.37 -17.99 3.98
C SER A 117 -10.39 -18.70 3.09
N SER A 118 -10.56 -20.01 3.28
CA SER A 118 -11.53 -20.85 2.56
C SER A 118 -12.94 -20.26 2.55
N GLU A 119 -13.36 -19.68 3.68
CA GLU A 119 -14.67 -19.03 3.85
C GLU A 119 -14.90 -17.90 2.82
N LEU A 120 -13.86 -17.14 2.46
CA LEU A 120 -13.98 -16.04 1.48
C LEU A 120 -14.38 -16.51 0.09
N TYR A 121 -13.94 -17.71 -0.30
CA TYR A 121 -14.23 -18.27 -1.61
C TYR A 121 -15.65 -18.83 -1.70
N SER A 122 -16.25 -19.20 -0.57
CA SER A 122 -17.64 -19.67 -0.53
C SER A 122 -18.68 -18.55 -0.41
N MET A 123 -18.27 -17.32 -0.09
CA MET A 123 -19.21 -16.23 0.17
C MET A 123 -20.07 -15.89 -1.05
N ASN A 124 -21.37 -15.68 -0.80
CA ASN A 124 -22.28 -15.07 -1.77
C ASN A 124 -22.07 -13.55 -1.84
N ARG A 125 -22.82 -12.87 -2.72
CA ARG A 125 -22.65 -11.43 -2.96
C ARG A 125 -22.95 -10.61 -1.71
N GLU A 126 -24.03 -10.92 -1.03
CA GLU A 126 -24.47 -10.22 0.18
C GLU A 126 -23.42 -10.37 1.31
N GLU A 127 -22.96 -11.60 1.56
CA GLU A 127 -21.91 -11.91 2.54
C GLU A 127 -20.59 -11.18 2.21
N MET A 128 -20.17 -11.20 0.94
CA MET A 128 -18.97 -10.48 0.51
C MET A 128 -19.11 -8.97 0.72
N THR A 129 -20.31 -8.42 0.45
CA THR A 129 -20.58 -6.99 0.63
C THR A 129 -20.51 -6.59 2.10
N GLU A 130 -21.09 -7.38 3.00
CA GLU A 130 -20.99 -7.17 4.45
C GLU A 130 -19.56 -7.31 4.95
N PHE A 131 -18.85 -8.33 4.48
CA PHE A 131 -17.44 -8.54 4.79
C PHE A 131 -16.60 -7.32 4.38
N VAL A 132 -16.74 -6.85 3.14
CA VAL A 132 -16.02 -5.66 2.65
C VAL A 132 -16.39 -4.41 3.45
N ARG A 133 -17.67 -4.23 3.81
CA ARG A 133 -18.13 -3.11 4.64
C ARG A 133 -17.41 -3.09 5.99
N LYS A 134 -17.27 -4.25 6.65
CA LYS A 134 -16.55 -4.38 7.93
C LYS A 134 -15.10 -3.93 7.83
N TYR A 135 -14.39 -4.30 6.76
CA TYR A 135 -12.98 -3.95 6.56
C TYR A 135 -12.74 -2.56 5.93
N THR A 136 -13.81 -1.87 5.51
CA THR A 136 -13.75 -0.54 4.88
C THR A 136 -14.33 0.57 5.78
N MET A 137 -14.71 0.29 7.03
CA MET A 137 -15.23 1.31 7.96
C MET A 137 -14.28 2.51 8.09
N THR A 138 -12.97 2.27 8.11
CA THR A 138 -11.96 3.32 8.10
C THR A 138 -11.50 3.62 6.67
N ASN A 139 -11.59 4.89 6.26
CA ASN A 139 -11.13 5.31 4.94
C ASN A 139 -9.59 5.49 4.90
N TRP A 140 -8.88 4.37 4.86
CA TRP A 140 -7.41 4.32 4.80
C TRP A 140 -6.82 5.08 3.62
N ARG A 141 -7.54 5.18 2.50
CA ARG A 141 -7.09 5.92 1.31
C ARG A 141 -7.03 7.42 1.53
N LYS A 142 -8.00 7.97 2.25
CA LYS A 142 -7.99 9.37 2.65
C LYS A 142 -6.85 9.65 3.64
N ILE A 143 -6.70 8.79 4.66
CA ILE A 143 -5.63 8.89 5.65
C ILE A 143 -4.26 8.81 4.97
N GLY A 144 -4.08 7.85 4.06
CA GLY A 144 -2.84 7.66 3.31
C GLY A 144 -2.45 8.86 2.46
N LYS A 145 -3.40 9.53 1.80
CA LYS A 145 -3.13 10.78 1.06
C LYS A 145 -2.63 11.88 1.98
N ILE A 146 -3.29 12.07 3.13
CA ILE A 146 -2.88 13.06 4.13
C ILE A 146 -1.48 12.74 4.65
N PHE A 147 -1.25 11.48 5.00
CA PHE A 147 0.04 10.99 5.43
C PHE A 147 1.16 11.30 4.41
N LEU A 148 0.93 11.01 3.13
CA LEU A 148 1.91 11.28 2.07
C LEU A 148 2.22 12.78 1.92
N MET A 149 1.24 13.67 2.12
CA MET A 149 1.46 15.12 2.10
C MET A 149 2.42 15.60 3.19
N PHE A 150 2.48 14.92 4.34
CA PHE A 150 3.44 15.21 5.40
C PHE A 150 4.76 14.47 5.22
N TYR A 151 4.70 13.22 4.75
CA TYR A 151 5.88 12.37 4.57
C TYR A 151 6.84 12.93 3.51
N ILE A 152 6.32 13.39 2.36
CA ILE A 152 7.17 13.85 1.25
C ILE A 152 8.04 15.07 1.64
N PRO A 153 7.48 16.15 2.23
CA PRO A 153 8.28 17.28 2.72
C PRO A 153 9.32 16.87 3.75
N LEU A 154 8.96 15.99 4.70
CA LEU A 154 9.89 15.50 5.72
C LEU A 154 11.04 14.72 5.08
N PHE A 155 10.73 13.84 4.12
CA PHE A 155 11.73 13.07 3.39
C PHE A 155 12.72 13.98 2.65
N LEU A 156 12.22 14.99 1.94
CA LEU A 156 13.06 15.97 1.24
C LEU A 156 13.92 16.78 2.21
N PHE A 157 13.35 17.21 3.33
CA PHE A 157 14.06 17.98 4.34
C PHE A 157 15.20 17.19 4.99
N VAL A 158 14.97 15.93 5.37
CA VAL A 158 16.03 15.08 5.95
C VAL A 158 17.11 14.76 4.92
N THR A 159 16.72 14.52 3.66
CA THR A 159 17.68 14.33 2.56
C THR A 159 18.55 15.57 2.37
N TYR A 160 17.95 16.77 2.38
CA TYR A 160 18.66 18.03 2.32
C TYR A 160 19.65 18.20 3.48
N LEU A 161 19.23 17.95 4.74
CA LEU A 161 20.12 18.05 5.90
C LEU A 161 21.32 17.11 5.79
N THR A 162 21.11 15.92 5.23
CA THR A 162 22.17 14.93 5.02
C THR A 162 23.18 15.42 3.99
N ILE A 163 22.71 15.98 2.87
CA ILE A 163 23.57 16.58 1.84
C ILE A 163 24.32 17.79 2.41
N TYR A 164 23.63 18.66 3.14
CA TYR A 164 24.24 19.83 3.78
C TYR A 164 25.35 19.42 4.75
N ALA A 165 25.09 18.44 5.63
CA ALA A 165 26.08 17.89 6.57
C ALA A 165 27.29 17.23 5.90
N TRP A 166 27.20 16.90 4.61
CA TRP A 166 28.31 16.38 3.83
C TRP A 166 29.30 17.48 3.41
N PHE A 167 28.79 18.66 3.08
CA PHE A 167 29.59 19.78 2.59
C PHE A 167 30.07 20.73 3.69
N VAL A 168 29.43 20.69 4.86
CA VAL A 168 29.94 21.30 6.10
C VAL A 168 30.93 20.36 6.77
#